data_AF-A0A1I5QTG1-F1
#
_entry.id   AF-A0A1I5QTG1-F1
#
_cell.length_a   1.000
_cell.length_b   1.000
_cell.length_c   1.000
_cell.angle_alpha   90.00
_cell.angle_beta   90.00
_cell.angle_gamma   90.00
#
_symmetry.space_group_name_H-M   'P 1'
#
loop_
_entity.id
_entity.type
_entity.pdbx_description
1 polymer ?
#
loop_
_entity_poly.entity_id
_entity_poly.type
_entity_poly.pdbx_seq_one_letter_code
_entity_poly.pdbx_strand_id
1 'polypeptide(L)'
;MPKKPADSRAVRYLAEHGPSPRDDLPVQNLAKNVRALIGTLNISGGPGGGGSTAGVAGGLTGIAYLREEHVLSEVVEAWLAENETRIEEISPDSVRRRLRASVPHEKRDVVSEVLSAKGYEVDYTDRGGRQTEPFECSLCGESVPDIASHLRECPER
;
A
#
# COMPACT_ATOMS: atom_id res chain seq x y z
N MET A 1 0.75 22.38 -35.35
CA MET A 1 1.80 21.98 -34.38
C MET A 1 1.28 20.79 -33.57
N PRO A 2 2.09 19.76 -33.29
CA PRO A 2 1.67 18.68 -32.39
C PRO A 2 1.40 19.25 -31.00
N LYS A 3 0.25 18.90 -30.39
CA LYS A 3 -0.07 19.31 -29.01
C LYS A 3 0.98 18.72 -28.07
N LYS A 4 1.51 19.53 -27.14
CA LYS A 4 2.47 19.03 -26.16
C LYS A 4 1.74 18.09 -25.18
N PRO A 5 2.40 17.08 -24.60
CA PRO A 5 1.78 16.20 -23.60
C PRO A 5 1.19 16.98 -22.41
N ALA A 6 1.83 18.08 -22.01
CA ALA A 6 1.36 18.98 -20.96
C ALA A 6 0.04 19.70 -21.31
N ASP A 7 -0.33 19.80 -22.59
CA ASP A 7 -1.60 20.38 -23.02
C ASP A 7 -2.79 19.41 -22.91
N SER A 8 -2.55 18.19 -22.44
CA SER A 8 -3.60 17.21 -22.21
C SER A 8 -4.61 17.73 -21.18
N ARG A 9 -5.91 17.55 -21.47
CA ARG A 9 -6.99 17.90 -20.53
C ARG A 9 -6.83 17.20 -19.18
N ALA A 10 -6.32 15.96 -19.17
CA ALA A 10 -6.07 15.24 -17.93
C ALA A 10 -4.92 15.82 -17.11
N VAL A 11 -3.86 16.32 -17.78
CA VAL A 11 -2.73 16.97 -17.09
C VAL A 11 -3.17 18.30 -16.49
N ARG A 12 -3.89 19.12 -17.27
CA ARG A 12 -4.46 20.39 -16.79
C ARG A 12 -5.43 20.19 -15.64
N TYR A 13 -6.32 19.19 -15.75
CA TYR A 13 -7.26 18.86 -14.69
C TYR A 13 -6.53 18.56 -13.37
N LEU A 14 -5.51 17.69 -13.40
CA LEU A 14 -4.72 17.36 -12.22
C LEU A 14 -3.93 18.56 -11.68
N ALA A 15 -3.38 19.41 -12.55
CA ALA A 15 -2.69 20.63 -12.11
C ALA A 15 -3.63 21.63 -11.42
N GLU A 16 -4.90 21.67 -11.82
CA GLU A 16 -5.92 22.57 -11.26
C GLU A 16 -6.58 22.01 -9.99
N HIS A 17 -6.79 20.69 -9.91
CA HIS A 17 -7.59 20.05 -8.87
C HIS A 17 -6.75 19.21 -7.89
N GLY A 18 -5.45 19.05 -8.13
CA GLY A 18 -4.57 18.19 -7.36
C GLY A 18 -4.74 16.69 -7.69
N PRO A 19 -4.27 15.79 -6.80
CA PRO A 19 -4.53 14.36 -6.92
C PRO A 19 -6.03 14.07 -6.89
N SER A 20 -6.53 13.25 -7.81
CA SER A 20 -7.97 13.01 -7.95
C SER A 20 -8.30 11.56 -8.31
N PRO A 21 -9.54 11.09 -8.06
CA PRO A 21 -10.02 9.81 -8.56
C PRO A 21 -9.74 9.64 -10.05
N ARG A 22 -9.27 8.46 -10.43
CA ARG A 22 -8.96 8.17 -11.83
C ARG A 22 -10.20 8.31 -12.73
N ASP A 23 -11.37 7.97 -12.20
CA ASP A 23 -12.63 8.00 -12.95
C ASP A 23 -13.13 9.44 -13.20
N ASP A 24 -12.67 10.41 -12.40
CA ASP A 24 -12.98 11.84 -12.57
C ASP A 24 -12.16 12.51 -13.67
N LEU A 25 -11.11 11.85 -14.16
CA LEU A 25 -10.30 12.42 -15.23
C LEU A 25 -11.14 12.64 -16.49
N PRO A 26 -11.04 13.82 -17.14
CA PRO A 26 -11.85 14.17 -18.31
C PRO A 26 -11.50 13.33 -19.56
N VAL A 27 -10.45 12.51 -19.49
CA VAL A 27 -10.02 11.60 -20.55
C VAL A 27 -9.48 10.32 -19.93
N GLN A 28 -10.16 9.20 -20.18
CA GLN A 28 -9.75 7.88 -19.67
C GLN A 28 -8.67 7.22 -20.56
N ASN A 29 -8.76 7.42 -21.87
CA ASN A 29 -7.81 6.88 -22.84
C ASN A 29 -6.64 7.84 -23.09
N LEU A 30 -5.71 7.86 -22.14
CA LEU A 30 -4.51 8.69 -22.23
C LEU A 30 -3.53 8.18 -23.30
N ALA A 31 -2.98 9.09 -24.10
CA ALA A 31 -1.88 8.78 -25.00
C ALA A 31 -0.61 8.39 -24.23
N LYS A 32 0.27 7.59 -24.84
CA LYS A 32 1.47 7.01 -24.18
C LYS A 32 2.38 8.06 -23.53
N ASN A 33 2.58 9.18 -24.21
CA ASN A 33 3.34 10.34 -23.73
C ASN A 33 2.69 11.03 -22.52
N VAL A 34 1.36 11.10 -22.47
CA VAL A 34 0.61 11.66 -21.33
C VAL A 34 0.65 10.70 -20.13
N ARG A 35 0.58 9.38 -20.37
CA ARG A 35 0.75 8.36 -19.31
C ARG A 35 2.12 8.40 -18.63
N ALA A 36 3.14 8.93 -19.30
CA ALA A 36 4.45 9.10 -18.68
C ALA A 36 4.45 10.21 -17.60
N LEU A 37 3.57 11.21 -17.72
CA LEU A 37 3.45 12.32 -16.76
C LEU A 37 2.52 11.99 -15.60
N ILE A 38 1.53 11.13 -15.83
CA ILE A 38 0.48 10.80 -14.85
C ILE A 38 0.80 9.47 -14.15
N GLY A 39 0.89 9.52 -12.83
CA GLY A 39 0.92 8.37 -11.94
C GLY A 39 -0.49 7.93 -11.53
N THR A 40 -0.61 6.72 -11.00
CA THR A 40 -1.82 6.30 -10.29
C THR A 40 -1.40 5.55 -9.04
N LEU A 41 -1.84 6.02 -7.88
CA LEU A 41 -1.74 5.30 -6.62
C LEU A 41 -2.97 4.41 -6.49
N ASN A 42 -2.74 3.12 -6.36
CA ASN A 42 -3.77 2.13 -6.07
C ASN A 42 -3.15 1.00 -5.23
N ILE A 43 -3.97 0.24 -4.53
CA ILE A 43 -3.53 -1.03 -3.95
C ILE A 43 -4.05 -2.17 -4.83
N SER A 44 -3.13 -2.93 -5.44
CA SER A 44 -3.48 -4.17 -6.12
C SER A 44 -3.57 -5.29 -5.08
N GLY A 45 -4.66 -6.04 -5.10
CA GLY A 45 -4.78 -7.31 -4.36
C GLY A 45 -3.93 -8.38 -5.02
N GLY A 46 -2.64 -8.46 -4.67
CA GLY A 46 -1.77 -9.55 -5.10
C GLY A 46 -0.26 -9.24 -5.00
N PRO A 47 0.58 -10.22 -4.62
CA PRO A 47 2.03 -10.05 -4.58
C PRO A 47 2.59 -10.10 -6.02
N GLY A 48 2.85 -8.94 -6.63
CA GLY A 48 3.45 -8.87 -7.96
C GLY A 48 3.11 -7.59 -8.76
N GLY A 49 3.01 -6.43 -8.10
CA GLY A 49 2.52 -5.16 -8.66
C GLY A 49 3.41 -4.54 -9.73
N GLY A 50 3.46 -5.14 -10.91
CA GLY A 50 4.00 -4.57 -12.14
C GLY A 50 2.87 -4.30 -13.12
N GLY A 51 2.47 -3.03 -13.21
CA GLY A 51 1.70 -2.41 -14.29
C GLY A 51 0.66 -3.27 -15.04
N SER A 52 -0.63 -3.10 -14.71
CA SER A 52 -1.70 -3.08 -15.72
C SER A 52 -3.00 -2.58 -15.12
N THR A 53 -3.64 -1.68 -15.85
CA THR A 53 -4.94 -1.07 -15.60
C THR A 53 -6.07 -2.06 -15.86
N ALA A 54 -6.28 -3.04 -14.97
CA ALA A 54 -7.43 -3.92 -15.03
C ALA A 54 -7.89 -4.30 -13.62
N GLY A 55 -8.97 -3.65 -13.17
CA GLY A 55 -9.69 -3.97 -11.93
C GLY A 55 -8.90 -3.66 -10.66
N VAL A 56 -9.26 -2.59 -9.96
CA VAL A 56 -8.79 -2.41 -8.59
C VAL A 56 -9.38 -3.57 -7.77
N ALA A 57 -8.53 -4.53 -7.41
CA ALA A 57 -8.97 -5.66 -6.61
C ALA A 57 -9.50 -5.13 -5.26
N GLY A 58 -10.78 -5.39 -4.99
CA GLY A 58 -11.46 -4.96 -3.77
C GLY A 58 -12.32 -3.71 -3.88
N GLY A 59 -12.55 -3.15 -5.08
CA GLY A 59 -13.49 -2.04 -5.26
C GLY A 59 -12.99 -0.67 -4.78
N LEU A 60 -11.70 -0.54 -4.45
CA LEU A 60 -11.08 0.72 -4.05
C LEU A 60 -10.86 1.63 -5.28
N THR A 61 -10.96 2.95 -5.09
CA THR A 61 -10.69 3.94 -6.12
C THR A 61 -9.18 4.22 -6.20
N GLY A 62 -8.62 4.22 -7.41
CA GLY A 62 -7.25 4.67 -7.63
C GLY A 62 -7.16 6.18 -7.78
N ILE A 63 -6.12 6.81 -7.21
CA ILE A 63 -5.88 8.25 -7.30
C ILE A 63 -4.85 8.53 -8.39
N ALA A 64 -5.21 9.32 -9.39
CA ALA A 64 -4.31 9.85 -10.40
C ALA A 64 -3.59 11.10 -9.88
N TYR A 65 -2.32 11.28 -10.27
CA TYR A 65 -1.51 12.42 -9.85
C TYR A 65 -0.41 12.74 -10.89
N LEU A 66 0.15 13.94 -10.85
CA LEU A 66 1.29 14.34 -11.67
C LEU A 66 2.60 13.92 -11.01
N ARG A 67 3.40 13.09 -11.68
CA ARG A 67 4.58 12.42 -11.08
C ARG A 67 5.66 13.35 -10.56
N GLU A 68 5.81 14.51 -11.19
CA GLU A 68 6.88 15.48 -10.90
C GLU A 68 6.36 16.74 -10.20
N GLU A 69 5.03 16.87 -10.03
CA GLU A 69 4.41 18.08 -9.47
C GLU A 69 3.72 17.81 -8.13
N HIS A 70 3.01 16.68 -7.98
CA HIS A 70 2.31 16.37 -6.74
C HIS A 70 3.22 15.65 -5.75
N VAL A 71 3.21 16.10 -4.49
CA VAL A 71 3.95 15.44 -3.42
C VAL A 71 3.23 14.15 -3.00
N LEU A 72 4.00 13.11 -2.65
CA LEU A 72 3.42 11.80 -2.37
C LEU A 72 2.48 11.81 -1.15
N SER A 73 2.76 12.64 -0.13
CA SER A 73 1.91 12.75 1.05
C SER A 73 0.49 13.13 0.69
N GLU A 74 0.29 14.16 -0.12
CA GLU A 74 -1.01 14.62 -0.61
C GLU A 74 -1.72 13.53 -1.43
N VAL A 75 -0.98 12.78 -2.24
CA VAL A 75 -1.54 11.66 -3.02
C VAL A 75 -2.06 10.53 -2.10
N VAL A 76 -1.32 10.22 -1.02
CA VAL A 76 -1.75 9.22 -0.03
C VAL A 76 -2.95 9.72 0.75
N GLU A 77 -2.98 10.98 1.15
CA GLU A 77 -4.13 11.58 1.85
C GLU A 77 -5.38 11.59 0.99
N ALA A 78 -5.28 11.99 -0.29
CA ALA A 78 -6.37 11.91 -1.24
C ALA A 78 -6.87 10.46 -1.41
N TRP A 79 -5.97 9.48 -1.40
CA TRP A 79 -6.35 8.07 -1.50
C TRP A 79 -7.12 7.60 -0.26
N LEU A 80 -6.69 7.99 0.94
CA LEU A 80 -7.38 7.66 2.18
C LEU A 80 -8.77 8.29 2.24
N ALA A 81 -8.90 9.57 1.88
CA ALA A 81 -10.17 10.29 1.88
C ALA A 81 -11.18 9.68 0.91
N GLU A 82 -10.76 9.39 -0.32
CA GLU A 82 -11.63 8.79 -1.35
C GLU A 82 -12.09 7.37 -0.99
N ASN A 83 -11.29 6.65 -0.19
CA ASN A 83 -11.58 5.26 0.15
C ASN A 83 -12.01 5.06 1.61
N GLU A 84 -12.29 6.12 2.37
CA GLU A 84 -12.53 6.10 3.81
C GLU A 84 -13.50 4.99 4.24
N THR A 85 -14.69 4.95 3.63
CA THR A 85 -15.70 3.92 3.96
C THR A 85 -15.27 2.50 3.60
N ARG A 86 -14.50 2.32 2.52
CA ARG A 86 -14.08 1.00 2.05
C ARG A 86 -12.88 0.45 2.82
N ILE A 87 -12.02 1.33 3.34
CA ILE A 87 -10.86 0.93 4.13
C ILE A 87 -11.22 0.57 5.57
N GLU A 88 -12.37 1.01 6.09
CA GLU A 88 -12.91 0.56 7.38
C GLU A 88 -13.13 -0.97 7.43
N GLU A 89 -13.43 -1.59 6.29
CA GLU A 89 -13.60 -3.04 6.16
C GLU A 89 -12.25 -3.79 6.08
N ILE A 90 -11.13 -3.06 5.98
CA ILE A 90 -9.78 -3.60 5.81
C ILE A 90 -8.98 -3.35 7.09
N SER A 91 -8.22 -4.35 7.54
CA SER A 91 -7.33 -4.12 8.69
C SER A 91 -6.31 -3.00 8.41
N PRO A 92 -6.01 -2.12 9.39
CA PRO A 92 -5.01 -1.06 9.22
C PRO A 92 -3.64 -1.56 8.75
N ASP A 93 -3.20 -2.73 9.23
CA ASP A 93 -1.96 -3.38 8.78
C ASP A 93 -2.00 -3.78 7.30
N SER A 94 -3.14 -4.29 6.82
CA SER A 94 -3.31 -4.63 5.41
C SER A 94 -3.28 -3.38 4.53
N VAL A 95 -3.93 -2.29 4.94
CA VAL A 95 -3.86 -0.97 4.25
C VAL A 95 -2.42 -0.48 4.20
N ARG A 96 -1.73 -0.46 5.34
CA ARG A 96 -0.33 -0.02 5.46
C ARG A 96 0.61 -0.83 4.59
N ARG A 97 0.57 -2.17 4.68
CA ARG A 97 1.44 -3.06 3.91
C ARG A 97 1.24 -2.88 2.41
N ARG A 98 -0.01 -2.77 1.97
CA ARG A 98 -0.34 -2.66 0.54
C ARG A 98 0.04 -1.29 -0.02
N LEU A 99 -0.26 -0.18 0.66
CA LEU A 99 0.15 1.15 0.22
C LEU A 99 1.68 1.29 0.15
N ARG A 100 2.41 0.75 1.14
CA ARG A 100 3.88 0.73 1.10
C ARG A 100 4.44 -0.11 -0.07
N ALA A 101 3.71 -1.15 -0.49
CA ALA A 101 4.11 -1.97 -1.63
C ALA A 101 3.82 -1.28 -2.98
N SER A 102 2.86 -0.35 -3.03
CA SER A 102 2.48 0.40 -4.23
C SER A 102 3.42 1.55 -4.58
N VAL A 103 4.40 1.85 -3.72
CA VAL A 103 5.40 2.91 -3.93
C VAL A 103 6.82 2.34 -3.94
N PRO A 104 7.78 3.03 -4.57
CA PRO A 104 9.20 2.69 -4.48
C PRO A 104 9.69 2.62 -3.04
N HIS A 105 10.72 1.80 -2.78
CA HIS A 105 11.22 1.52 -1.42
C HIS A 105 11.60 2.79 -0.66
N GLU A 106 12.29 3.70 -1.33
CA GLU A 106 12.76 4.99 -0.83
C GLU A 106 11.63 5.97 -0.46
N LYS A 107 10.39 5.69 -0.87
CA LYS A 107 9.21 6.53 -0.57
C LYS A 107 8.29 5.91 0.49
N ARG A 108 8.64 4.74 1.04
CA ARG A 108 7.80 4.01 2.00
C ARG A 108 7.66 4.70 3.35
N ASP A 109 8.65 5.51 3.74
CA ASP A 109 8.64 6.22 5.01
C ASP A 109 7.58 7.33 4.99
N VAL A 110 7.48 8.08 3.88
CA VAL A 110 6.41 9.07 3.66
C VAL A 110 5.02 8.44 3.79
N VAL A 111 4.82 7.25 3.21
CA VAL A 111 3.54 6.52 3.36
C VAL A 111 3.29 6.16 4.82
N SER A 112 4.33 5.72 5.55
CA SER A 112 4.22 5.32 6.94
C SER A 112 3.90 6.51 7.85
N GLU A 113 4.53 7.65 7.62
CA GLU A 113 4.30 8.90 8.36
C GLU A 113 2.85 9.39 8.19
N VAL A 114 2.35 9.45 6.95
CA VAL A 114 0.95 9.85 6.69
C VAL A 114 -0.03 8.88 7.36
N LEU A 115 0.20 7.57 7.25
CA LEU A 115 -0.66 6.56 7.86
C LEU A 115 -0.67 6.66 9.39
N SER A 116 0.50 6.79 10.03
CA SER A 116 0.60 7.01 11.48
C SER A 116 -0.15 8.27 11.91
N ALA A 117 0.02 9.39 11.19
CA ALA A 117 -0.69 10.64 11.49
C ALA A 117 -2.22 10.52 11.35
N LYS A 118 -2.71 9.59 10.53
CA LYS A 118 -4.14 9.31 10.33
C LYS A 118 -4.69 8.17 11.21
N GLY A 119 -3.90 7.69 12.19
CA GLY A 119 -4.34 6.66 13.12
C GLY A 119 -4.24 5.22 12.59
N TYR A 120 -3.57 5.01 11.45
CA TYR A 120 -3.25 3.67 10.93
C TYR A 120 -1.92 3.14 11.49
N GLU A 121 -1.60 3.53 12.72
CA GLU A 121 -0.44 3.02 13.44
C GLU A 121 -0.66 1.54 13.74
N VAL A 122 0.35 0.73 13.43
CA VAL A 122 0.34 -0.69 13.72
C VAL A 122 1.45 -0.93 14.70
N ASP A 123 1.07 -1.39 15.88
CA ASP A 123 2.05 -1.84 16.85
C ASP A 123 2.65 -3.17 16.39
N TYR A 124 3.96 -3.16 16.14
CA TYR A 124 4.73 -4.35 15.79
C TYR A 124 5.54 -4.88 16.98
N THR A 125 5.44 -4.26 18.17
CA THR A 125 6.13 -4.75 19.36
C THR A 125 5.78 -6.22 19.65
N ASP A 126 4.54 -6.63 19.36
CA ASP A 126 4.08 -8.01 19.52
C ASP A 126 4.36 -8.94 18.32
N ARG A 127 4.83 -8.40 17.18
CA ARG A 127 5.07 -9.18 15.93
C ARG A 127 6.54 -9.27 15.55
N GLY A 128 7.43 -8.59 16.28
CA GLY A 128 8.85 -8.42 15.96
C GLY A 128 9.83 -8.95 17.01
N GLY A 129 9.37 -9.59 18.08
CA GLY A 129 10.24 -10.42 18.90
C GLY A 129 10.57 -11.70 18.13
N ARG A 130 11.84 -12.12 18.10
CA ARG A 130 12.12 -13.57 18.20
C ARG A 130 11.15 -14.11 19.24
N GLN A 131 10.48 -15.22 18.99
CA GLN A 131 9.73 -15.89 20.03
C GLN A 131 10.69 -16.14 21.20
N THR A 132 10.64 -15.27 22.21
CA THR A 132 11.50 -15.31 23.40
C THR A 132 10.88 -16.18 24.47
N GLU A 133 9.58 -16.43 24.37
CA GLU A 133 8.88 -17.33 25.27
C GLU A 133 9.14 -18.77 24.83
N PRO A 134 9.74 -19.59 25.71
CA PRO A 134 9.96 -21.00 25.43
C PRO A 134 8.62 -21.74 25.29
N PHE A 135 8.57 -22.69 24.36
CA PHE A 135 7.44 -23.57 24.11
C PHE A 135 7.34 -24.61 25.22
N GLU A 136 6.14 -24.87 25.73
CA GLU A 136 5.92 -26.01 26.63
C GLU A 136 5.72 -27.30 25.84
N CYS A 137 6.52 -28.32 26.12
CA CYS A 137 6.36 -29.64 25.53
C CYS A 137 5.16 -30.36 26.16
N SER A 138 4.16 -30.71 25.35
CA SER A 138 2.97 -31.42 25.83
C SER A 138 3.22 -32.88 26.24
N LEU A 139 4.42 -33.42 26.03
CA LEU A 139 4.79 -34.80 26.37
C LEU A 139 5.49 -34.88 27.73
N CYS A 140 6.52 -34.04 27.95
CA CYS A 140 7.31 -34.05 29.19
C CYS A 140 7.07 -32.83 30.10
N GLY A 141 6.31 -31.83 29.64
CA GLY A 141 6.06 -30.57 30.38
C GLY A 141 7.24 -29.60 30.40
N GLU A 142 8.35 -29.88 29.71
CA GLU A 142 9.52 -28.99 29.70
C GLU A 142 9.29 -27.76 28.83
N SER A 143 9.74 -26.61 29.33
CA SER A 143 9.73 -25.34 28.59
C SER A 143 11.04 -25.19 27.79
N VAL A 144 10.94 -25.23 26.46
CA VAL A 144 12.07 -25.33 25.53
C VAL A 144 12.03 -24.23 24.45
N PRO A 145 13.17 -23.67 24.04
CA PRO A 145 13.20 -22.58 23.06
C PRO A 145 12.86 -23.03 21.63
N ASP A 146 13.01 -24.32 21.32
CA ASP A 146 12.68 -24.91 20.01
C ASP A 146 12.07 -26.30 20.19
N ILE A 147 10.75 -26.39 20.03
CA ILE A 147 9.99 -27.62 20.18
C ILE A 147 10.38 -28.68 19.13
N ALA A 148 10.78 -28.26 17.92
CA ALA A 148 11.08 -29.19 16.83
C ALA A 148 12.41 -29.93 17.05
N SER A 149 13.39 -29.26 17.66
CA SER A 149 14.65 -29.87 18.07
C SER A 149 14.44 -30.76 19.31
N HIS A 150 13.73 -30.27 20.33
CA HIS A 150 13.46 -31.03 21.55
C HIS A 150 12.67 -32.33 21.29
N LEU A 151 11.65 -32.33 20.43
CA LEU A 151 10.85 -33.54 20.13
C LEU A 151 11.66 -34.70 19.54
N ARG A 152 12.89 -34.47 19.08
CA ARG A 152 13.79 -35.56 18.60
C ARG A 152 14.51 -36.27 19.74
N GLU A 153 14.70 -35.57 20.85
CA GLU A 153 15.46 -36.00 22.03
C GLU A 153 14.58 -36.09 23.28
N CYS A 154 13.26 -35.85 23.14
CA CYS A 154 12.32 -35.86 24.25
C CYS A 154 12.30 -37.25 24.91
N PRO A 155 12.52 -37.33 26.23
CA PRO A 155 12.61 -38.62 26.93
C PRO A 155 11.28 -39.37 26.98
N GLU A 156 10.16 -38.67 26.83
CA GLU A 156 8.79 -39.21 26.90
C GLU A 156 8.17 -39.45 25.50
N ARG A 157 9.00 -39.54 24.45
CA ARG A 157 8.55 -39.75 23.07
C ARG A 157 8.25 -41.21 22.72
#